data_AF-A0AA45V6F2-F1
#
_entry.id   AF-A0AA45V6F2-F1
#
_cell.length_a   1.000
_cell.length_b   1.000
_cell.length_c   1.000
_cell.angle_alpha   90.00
_cell.angle_beta   90.00
_cell.angle_gamma   90.00
#
_symmetry.space_group_name_H-M   'P 1'
#
loop_
_entity.id
_entity.type
_entity.pdbx_description
1 polymer ?
#
loop_
_entity_poly.entity_id
_entity_poly.type
_entity_poly.pdbx_seq_one_letter_code
_entity_poly.pdbx_strand_id
1 'polypeptide(L)'
;MSAVSAVNELERRLAADRPHAGPDERTETFHEVKPDRPPSVRPTGGPRPAKTKTRPRDPWSPVPRPTRTEWRRALTPMILQMLGVLLLAVVSFMAGQNALGVILLLALAALAGWRAATWDWTPADTVMRCVDATRPVRVLRVLDPDDPETPVRVVHANRRYAIWWLDADAMVRTGVLLTRPGLVSVATSDSTAVLPEGGGA
;
A
#
# COMPACT_ATOMS: atom_id res chain seq x y z
N MET A 1 24.88 -30.89 36.86
CA MET A 1 24.04 -31.31 35.71
C MET A 1 24.07 -30.17 34.71
N SER A 2 24.71 -30.39 33.56
CA SER A 2 24.88 -29.37 32.51
C SER A 2 23.63 -29.35 31.63
N ALA A 3 23.16 -28.16 31.24
CA ALA A 3 21.97 -27.95 30.40
C ALA A 3 21.99 -28.76 29.09
N VAL A 4 23.18 -29.15 28.63
CA VAL A 4 23.38 -29.99 27.44
C VAL A 4 22.83 -31.41 27.62
N SER A 5 22.88 -32.01 28.82
CA SER A 5 22.32 -33.35 29.03
C SER A 5 20.79 -33.34 29.08
N ALA A 6 20.18 -32.23 29.49
CA ALA A 6 18.72 -32.09 29.52
C ALA A 6 18.13 -31.96 28.11
N VAL A 7 18.84 -31.28 27.21
CA VAL A 7 18.43 -31.15 25.80
C VAL A 7 18.56 -32.49 25.07
N ASN A 8 19.64 -33.24 25.29
CA ASN A 8 19.82 -34.56 24.68
C ASN A 8 18.77 -35.58 25.15
N GLU A 9 18.36 -35.52 26.42
CA GLU A 9 17.29 -36.38 26.94
C GLU A 9 15.92 -35.98 26.38
N LEU A 10 15.69 -34.67 26.12
CA LEU A 10 14.47 -34.15 25.52
C LEU A 10 14.34 -34.55 24.04
N GLU A 11 15.43 -34.47 23.27
CA GLU A 11 15.46 -34.92 21.87
C GLU A 11 15.26 -36.44 21.76
N ARG A 12 15.84 -37.21 22.68
CA ARG A 12 15.68 -38.67 22.71
C ARG A 12 14.25 -39.08 23.04
N ARG A 13 13.56 -38.33 23.89
CA ARG A 13 12.12 -38.52 24.17
C ARG A 13 11.24 -38.10 22.98
N LEU A 14 11.56 -37.01 22.30
CA LEU A 14 10.81 -36.53 21.14
C LEU A 14 10.92 -37.47 19.92
N ALA A 15 12.07 -38.14 19.77
CA ALA A 15 12.29 -39.15 18.74
C ALA A 15 11.60 -40.49 19.04
N ALA A 16 11.34 -40.80 20.31
CA ALA A 16 10.64 -42.02 20.72
C ALA A 16 9.11 -41.92 20.64
N ASP A 17 8.55 -40.70 20.61
CA ASP A 17 7.11 -40.44 20.75
C ASP A 17 6.40 -40.07 19.44
N ARG A 18 7.03 -40.33 18.29
CA ARG A 18 6.41 -40.17 16.97
C ARG A 18 6.19 -41.52 16.30
N PRO A 19 5.00 -42.14 16.45
CA PRO A 19 4.54 -43.08 15.43
C PRO A 19 4.24 -42.24 14.18
N HIS A 20 5.11 -42.33 13.18
CA HIS A 20 4.86 -41.70 11.89
C HIS A 20 3.62 -42.35 11.27
N ALA A 21 2.48 -41.65 11.31
CA ALA A 21 1.29 -42.00 10.56
C ALA A 21 1.69 -42.10 9.08
N GLY A 22 1.51 -43.29 8.51
CA GLY A 22 1.83 -43.56 7.11
C GLY A 22 0.95 -42.75 6.18
N PRO A 23 1.38 -42.54 4.92
CA PRO A 23 0.71 -41.66 3.96
C PRO A 23 -0.73 -42.07 3.56
N ASP A 24 -1.24 -43.19 4.10
CA ASP A 24 -2.58 -43.73 3.79
C ASP A 24 -3.49 -43.89 5.02
N GLU A 25 -3.17 -43.28 6.17
CA GLU A 25 -4.08 -43.27 7.33
C GLU A 25 -5.15 -42.18 7.21
N ARG A 26 -6.41 -42.62 7.20
CA ARG A 26 -7.62 -41.81 7.03
C ARG A 26 -7.86 -40.96 8.29
N THR A 27 -7.42 -39.71 8.26
CA THR A 27 -7.75 -38.74 9.30
C THR A 27 -9.13 -38.12 9.04
N GLU A 28 -10.00 -38.25 10.05
CA GLU A 28 -11.28 -37.53 10.24
C GLU A 28 -12.53 -38.15 9.56
N THR A 29 -13.31 -38.88 10.36
CA THR A 29 -14.73 -39.15 10.10
C THR A 29 -15.55 -37.94 10.55
N PHE A 30 -15.78 -37.00 9.65
CA PHE A 30 -16.80 -35.98 9.88
C PHE A 30 -18.18 -36.62 9.79
N HIS A 31 -18.83 -36.82 10.94
CA HIS A 31 -20.27 -37.00 10.95
C HIS A 31 -20.91 -35.71 10.49
N GLU A 32 -21.61 -35.78 9.36
CA GLU A 32 -22.44 -34.71 8.82
C GLU A 32 -23.52 -34.37 9.85
N VAL A 33 -23.30 -33.29 10.62
CA VAL A 33 -24.34 -32.72 11.49
C VAL A 33 -25.38 -32.10 10.57
N LYS A 34 -26.48 -32.82 10.37
CA LYS A 34 -27.65 -32.39 9.60
C LYS A 34 -28.13 -31.04 10.18
N PRO A 35 -28.15 -29.93 9.41
CA PRO A 35 -28.69 -28.68 9.91
C PRO A 35 -30.20 -28.82 10.08
N ASP A 36 -30.68 -28.71 11.31
CA ASP A 36 -32.10 -28.76 11.66
C ASP A 36 -32.78 -27.44 11.26
N ARG A 37 -32.94 -27.25 9.95
CA ARG A 37 -33.55 -26.05 9.36
C ARG A 37 -35.02 -26.36 9.04
N PRO A 38 -36.00 -25.57 9.52
CA PRO A 38 -37.40 -25.78 9.17
C PRO A 38 -37.62 -25.58 7.66
N PRO A 39 -38.61 -26.28 7.06
CA PRO A 39 -38.80 -26.30 5.61
C PRO A 39 -39.11 -24.88 5.10
N SER A 40 -38.20 -24.33 4.30
CA SER A 40 -38.41 -23.05 3.64
C SER A 40 -39.55 -23.19 2.63
N VAL A 41 -40.67 -22.53 2.91
CA VAL A 41 -41.77 -22.33 1.96
C VAL A 41 -41.21 -21.65 0.70
N ARG A 42 -41.42 -22.27 -0.47
CA ARG A 42 -41.05 -21.68 -1.77
C ARG A 42 -41.81 -20.37 -1.98
N PRO A 43 -41.14 -19.23 -2.19
CA PRO A 43 -41.79 -18.07 -2.77
C PRO A 43 -41.93 -18.32 -4.28
N THR A 44 -43.17 -18.33 -4.73
CA THR A 44 -43.59 -18.37 -6.13
C THR A 44 -43.06 -17.12 -6.86
N GLY A 45 -42.39 -17.32 -8.00
CA GLY A 45 -42.28 -16.33 -9.08
C GLY A 45 -41.67 -14.96 -8.74
N GLY A 46 -40.35 -14.86 -8.78
CA GLY A 46 -39.62 -13.59 -8.86
C GLY A 46 -38.39 -13.72 -9.76
N PRO A 47 -37.98 -12.67 -10.49
CA PRO A 47 -36.91 -12.76 -11.48
C PRO A 47 -35.60 -13.22 -10.82
N ARG A 48 -35.03 -14.27 -11.38
CA ARG A 48 -33.78 -14.90 -10.95
C ARG A 48 -32.68 -13.83 -10.89
N PRO A 49 -32.06 -13.53 -9.73
CA PRO A 49 -30.89 -12.67 -9.72
C PRO A 49 -29.82 -13.38 -10.55
N ALA A 50 -29.42 -12.72 -11.64
CA ALA A 50 -28.26 -13.15 -12.39
C ALA A 50 -27.12 -13.32 -11.39
N LYS A 51 -26.53 -14.52 -11.33
CA LYS A 51 -25.30 -14.73 -10.59
C LYS A 51 -24.24 -13.90 -11.31
N THR A 52 -24.09 -12.64 -10.91
CA THR A 52 -22.92 -11.84 -11.22
C THR A 52 -21.76 -12.64 -10.65
N LYS A 53 -20.99 -13.29 -11.53
CA LYS A 53 -19.71 -13.87 -11.15
C LYS A 53 -18.90 -12.72 -10.59
N THR A 54 -18.78 -12.64 -9.28
CA THR A 54 -17.85 -11.75 -8.59
C THR A 54 -16.47 -12.18 -9.06
N ARG A 55 -16.00 -11.56 -10.15
CA ARG A 55 -14.61 -11.66 -10.57
C ARG A 55 -13.80 -11.21 -9.33
N PRO A 56 -12.79 -11.96 -8.89
CA PRO A 56 -11.90 -11.46 -7.84
C PRO A 56 -11.45 -10.09 -8.29
N ARG A 57 -11.83 -9.04 -7.55
CA ARG A 57 -11.40 -7.68 -7.88
C ARG A 57 -9.89 -7.72 -7.70
N ASP A 58 -9.16 -7.48 -8.77
CA ASP A 58 -7.70 -7.46 -8.73
C ASP A 58 -7.30 -6.56 -7.55
N PRO A 59 -6.47 -7.03 -6.58
CA PRO A 59 -6.12 -6.22 -5.41
C PRO A 59 -5.43 -4.90 -5.78
N TRP A 60 -4.99 -4.80 -7.04
CA TRP A 60 -4.40 -3.63 -7.66
C TRP A 60 -5.44 -2.74 -8.33
N SER A 61 -5.47 -1.47 -7.92
CA SER A 61 -6.31 -0.43 -8.50
C SER A 61 -5.45 0.51 -9.35
N PRO A 62 -5.88 0.85 -10.58
CA PRO A 62 -5.13 1.77 -11.44
C PRO A 62 -5.17 3.19 -10.87
N VAL A 63 -4.02 3.84 -10.80
CA VAL A 63 -3.91 5.21 -10.31
C VAL A 63 -4.45 6.17 -11.38
N PRO A 64 -5.45 7.02 -11.07
CA PRO A 64 -5.97 7.99 -12.00
C PRO A 64 -4.93 9.06 -12.32
N ARG A 65 -5.12 9.79 -13.42
CA ARG A 65 -4.23 10.91 -13.76
C ARG A 65 -4.28 11.97 -12.65
N PRO A 66 -3.13 12.49 -12.18
CA PRO A 66 -3.11 13.51 -11.15
C PRO A 66 -3.76 14.80 -11.64
N THR A 67 -4.48 15.50 -10.77
CA THR A 67 -5.06 16.80 -11.12
C THR A 67 -3.99 17.89 -11.15
N ARG A 68 -4.28 19.03 -11.80
CA ARG A 68 -3.34 20.17 -11.86
C ARG A 68 -2.96 20.69 -10.47
N THR A 69 -3.88 20.66 -9.51
CA THR A 69 -3.67 21.12 -8.14
C THR A 69 -2.77 20.16 -7.36
N GLU A 70 -2.98 18.85 -7.51
CA GLU A 70 -2.15 17.79 -6.93
C GLU A 70 -0.71 17.88 -7.47
N TRP A 71 -0.56 18.04 -8.79
CA TRP A 71 0.72 18.28 -9.44
C TRP A 71 1.43 19.50 -8.88
N ARG A 72 0.72 20.63 -8.79
CA ARG A 72 1.31 21.88 -8.27
C ARG A 72 1.81 21.69 -6.85
N ARG A 73 1.03 21.10 -5.95
CA ARG A 73 1.43 20.88 -4.55
C ARG A 73 2.64 19.96 -4.43
N ALA A 74 2.69 18.88 -5.22
CA ALA A 74 3.82 17.96 -5.22
C ALA A 74 5.09 18.61 -5.78
N LEU A 75 4.97 19.44 -6.82
CA LEU A 75 6.11 20.09 -7.48
C LEU A 75 6.55 21.39 -6.84
N THR A 76 5.74 22.01 -5.98
CA THR A 76 6.05 23.30 -5.33
C THR A 76 7.46 23.37 -4.75
N PRO A 77 7.91 22.43 -3.89
CA PRO A 77 9.26 22.50 -3.33
C PRO A 77 10.35 22.38 -4.40
N MET A 78 10.14 21.53 -5.41
CA MET A 78 11.10 21.36 -6.51
C MET A 78 11.21 22.63 -7.35
N ILE A 79 10.08 23.25 -7.70
CA ILE A 79 10.06 24.51 -8.46
C ILE A 79 10.75 25.61 -7.66
N LEU A 80 10.48 25.71 -6.35
CA LEU A 80 11.10 26.72 -5.50
C LEU A 80 12.62 26.52 -5.41
N GLN A 81 13.07 25.27 -5.28
CA GLN A 81 14.49 24.92 -5.29
C GLN A 81 15.17 25.33 -6.61
N MET A 82 14.57 24.96 -7.75
CA MET A 82 15.09 25.30 -9.08
C MET A 82 15.12 26.81 -9.30
N LEU A 83 14.08 27.52 -8.86
CA LEU A 83 14.01 28.97 -8.94
C LEU A 83 15.08 29.63 -8.06
N GLY A 84 15.35 29.09 -6.87
CA GLY A 84 16.40 29.57 -5.99
C GLY A 84 17.79 29.44 -6.62
N VAL A 85 18.09 28.29 -7.23
CA VAL A 85 19.36 28.07 -7.95
C VAL A 85 19.48 28.99 -9.17
N LEU A 86 18.39 29.19 -9.92
CA LEU A 86 18.35 30.11 -11.04
C LEU A 86 18.61 31.56 -10.59
N LEU A 87 17.96 32.00 -9.52
CA LEU A 87 18.15 33.34 -8.97
C LEU A 87 19.60 33.54 -8.51
N LEU A 88 20.20 32.52 -7.88
CA LEU A 88 21.60 32.56 -7.50
C LEU A 88 22.51 32.74 -8.73
N ALA A 89 22.24 32.02 -9.83
CA ALA A 89 22.98 32.17 -11.08
C ALA A 89 22.88 33.60 -11.63
N VAL A 90 21.66 34.17 -11.65
CA VAL A 90 21.43 35.56 -12.11
C VAL A 90 22.22 36.56 -11.26
N VAL A 91 22.17 36.44 -9.94
CA VAL A 91 22.90 37.32 -9.01
C VAL A 91 24.41 37.19 -9.24
N SER A 92 24.92 35.98 -9.48
CA SER A 92 26.33 35.75 -9.79
C SER A 92 26.77 36.46 -11.07
N PHE A 93 25.94 36.43 -12.13
CA PHE A 93 26.24 37.20 -13.35
C PHE A 93 26.22 38.71 -13.10
N MET A 94 25.24 39.21 -12.34
CA MET A 94 25.19 40.64 -11.98
C MET A 94 26.40 41.08 -11.16
N ALA A 95 26.97 40.17 -10.35
CA ALA A 95 28.19 40.40 -9.58
C ALA A 95 29.50 40.20 -10.38
N GLY A 96 29.42 39.93 -11.69
CA GLY A 96 30.58 39.66 -12.54
C GLY A 96 31.23 38.28 -12.35
N GLN A 97 30.63 37.40 -11.54
CA GLN A 97 31.12 36.04 -11.28
C GLN A 97 30.68 35.06 -12.37
N ASN A 98 31.10 35.30 -13.61
CA ASN A 98 30.64 34.54 -14.79
C ASN A 98 30.88 33.03 -14.67
N ALA A 99 32.04 32.61 -14.15
CA ALA A 99 32.36 31.19 -13.96
C ALA A 99 31.37 30.51 -13.00
N LEU A 100 31.05 31.17 -11.88
CA LEU A 100 30.11 30.64 -10.88
C LEU A 100 28.69 30.61 -11.44
N GLY A 101 28.27 31.65 -12.17
CA GLY A 101 26.98 31.66 -12.87
C GLY A 101 26.83 30.48 -13.85
N VAL A 102 27.86 30.18 -14.64
CA VAL A 102 27.86 29.02 -15.55
C VAL A 102 27.77 27.70 -14.78
N ILE A 103 28.55 27.54 -13.70
CA ILE A 103 28.50 26.34 -12.86
C ILE A 103 27.10 26.12 -12.28
N LEU A 104 26.44 27.18 -11.81
CA LEU A 104 25.07 27.08 -11.28
C LEU A 104 24.05 26.71 -12.35
N LEU A 105 24.19 27.21 -13.58
CA LEU A 105 23.33 26.81 -14.69
C LEU A 105 23.54 25.34 -15.08
N LEU A 106 24.79 24.86 -15.09
CA LEU A 106 25.09 23.45 -15.32
C LEU A 106 24.53 22.57 -14.21
N ALA A 107 24.64 23.01 -12.94
CA ALA A 107 24.04 22.32 -11.81
C ALA A 107 22.51 22.26 -11.91
N LEU A 108 21.87 23.36 -12.33
CA LEU A 108 20.44 23.42 -12.59
C LEU A 108 20.02 22.43 -13.69
N ALA A 109 20.76 22.40 -14.80
CA ALA A 109 20.50 21.47 -15.90
C ALA A 109 20.71 20.01 -15.50
N ALA A 110 21.78 19.71 -14.76
CA ALA A 110 22.03 18.38 -14.22
C ALA A 110 20.93 17.94 -13.25
N LEU A 111 20.49 18.85 -12.36
CA LEU A 111 19.39 18.59 -11.43
C LEU A 111 18.08 18.34 -12.17
N ALA A 112 17.74 19.15 -13.17
CA ALA A 112 16.56 18.95 -14.01
C ALA A 112 16.62 17.62 -14.77
N GLY A 113 17.76 17.32 -15.40
CA GLY A 113 17.98 16.09 -16.16
C GLY A 113 17.87 14.85 -15.28
N TRP A 114 18.49 14.88 -14.10
CA TRP A 114 18.36 13.80 -13.11
C TRP A 114 16.91 13.57 -12.69
N ARG A 115 16.18 14.65 -12.38
CA ARG A 115 14.76 14.57 -11.98
C ARG A 115 13.87 14.02 -13.09
N ALA A 116 14.14 14.37 -14.34
CA ALA A 116 13.42 13.83 -15.48
C ALA A 116 13.73 12.34 -15.70
N ALA A 117 14.99 11.93 -15.54
CA ALA A 117 15.42 10.54 -15.71
C ALA A 117 14.88 9.60 -14.60
N THR A 118 14.72 10.12 -13.39
CA THR A 118 14.25 9.37 -12.21
C THR A 118 12.76 9.54 -11.94
N TRP A 119 11.98 9.89 -12.97
CA TRP A 119 10.56 10.19 -12.80
C TRP A 119 9.72 8.91 -12.67
N ASP A 120 9.58 8.42 -11.44
CA ASP A 120 8.84 7.20 -11.10
C ASP A 120 7.73 7.43 -10.06
N TRP A 121 7.43 8.70 -9.78
CA TRP A 121 6.61 9.08 -8.64
C TRP A 121 5.26 9.68 -9.02
N THR A 122 4.30 9.59 -8.09
CA THR A 122 2.93 10.09 -8.20
C THR A 122 2.57 10.95 -6.98
N PRO A 123 1.76 12.02 -7.12
CA PRO A 123 1.34 12.81 -5.95
C PRO A 123 0.55 11.95 -4.95
N ALA A 124 0.85 12.09 -3.66
CA ALA A 124 0.19 11.33 -2.61
C ALA A 124 -1.33 11.58 -2.57
N ASP A 125 -1.76 12.83 -2.78
CA ASP A 125 -3.16 13.22 -2.88
C ASP A 125 -3.91 12.43 -3.99
N THR A 126 -3.25 12.15 -5.11
CA THR A 126 -3.82 11.34 -6.21
C THR A 126 -4.04 9.89 -5.78
N VAL A 127 -3.07 9.34 -5.05
CA VAL A 127 -3.13 7.96 -4.53
C VAL A 127 -4.22 7.84 -3.45
N MET A 128 -4.31 8.81 -2.53
CA MET A 128 -5.37 8.87 -1.52
C MET A 128 -6.75 8.89 -2.17
N ARG A 129 -6.96 9.77 -3.14
CA ARG A 129 -8.22 9.85 -3.90
C ARG A 129 -8.53 8.55 -4.64
N CYS A 130 -7.52 7.84 -5.15
CA CYS A 130 -7.71 6.53 -5.79
C CYS A 130 -8.19 5.48 -4.79
N VAL A 131 -7.60 5.45 -3.60
CA VAL A 131 -7.99 4.53 -2.52
C VAL A 131 -9.39 4.85 -2.04
N ASP A 132 -9.70 6.12 -1.79
CA ASP A 132 -11.04 6.61 -1.39
C ASP A 132 -12.11 6.25 -2.43
N ALA A 133 -11.77 6.29 -3.72
CA ALA A 133 -12.71 5.95 -4.79
C ALA A 133 -12.90 4.43 -4.99
N THR A 134 -11.89 3.64 -4.62
CA THR A 134 -11.91 2.19 -4.86
C THR A 134 -12.37 1.40 -3.65
N ARG A 135 -12.31 1.99 -2.45
CA ARG A 135 -12.63 1.35 -1.18
C ARG A 135 -13.51 2.28 -0.34
N PRO A 136 -14.45 1.76 0.46
CA PRO A 136 -15.36 2.55 1.30
C PRO A 136 -14.64 3.03 2.58
N VAL A 137 -13.46 3.62 2.40
CA VAL A 137 -12.54 4.00 3.47
C VAL A 137 -11.99 5.38 3.13
N ARG A 138 -11.92 6.27 4.12
CA ARG A 138 -11.39 7.63 3.92
C ARG A 138 -9.94 7.70 4.37
N VAL A 139 -9.00 7.87 3.45
CA VAL A 139 -7.57 8.00 3.74
C VAL A 139 -7.29 9.41 4.24
N LEU A 140 -6.67 9.49 5.41
CA LEU A 140 -6.30 10.75 6.07
C LEU A 140 -4.89 11.20 5.68
N ARG A 141 -3.93 10.27 5.68
CA ARG A 141 -2.51 10.55 5.40
C ARG A 141 -1.82 9.34 4.79
N VAL A 142 -0.85 9.61 3.92
CA VAL A 142 0.19 8.66 3.49
C VAL A 142 1.48 9.04 4.20
N LEU A 143 2.14 8.06 4.78
CA LEU A 143 3.26 8.19 5.70
C LEU A 143 4.42 7.34 5.21
N ASP A 144 5.63 7.75 5.56
CA ASP A 144 6.81 6.94 5.34
C ASP A 144 6.79 5.80 6.39
N PRO A 145 7.03 4.54 6.01
CA PRO A 145 7.12 3.45 6.99
C PRO A 145 8.22 3.70 8.04
N ASP A 146 9.29 4.43 7.67
CA ASP A 146 10.42 4.69 8.55
C ASP A 146 10.26 5.99 9.37
N ASP A 147 9.31 6.86 8.99
CA ASP A 147 8.97 8.11 9.69
C ASP A 147 7.44 8.33 9.69
N PRO A 148 6.72 7.88 10.74
CA PRO A 148 5.27 7.97 10.84
C PRO A 148 4.76 9.37 11.22
N GLU A 149 5.63 10.35 11.47
CA GLU A 149 5.22 11.71 11.85
C GLU A 149 5.10 12.63 10.62
N THR A 150 5.88 12.35 9.56
CA THR A 150 5.95 13.21 8.39
C THR A 150 5.06 12.70 7.25
N PRO A 151 4.03 13.45 6.83
CA PRO A 151 3.20 13.05 5.72
C PRO A 151 3.96 13.16 4.39
N VAL A 152 3.91 12.07 3.63
CA VAL A 152 4.56 11.97 2.33
C VAL A 152 3.75 12.74 1.29
N ARG A 153 4.43 13.56 0.49
CA ARG A 153 3.82 14.33 -0.63
C ARG A 153 3.86 13.58 -1.95
N VAL A 154 4.82 12.67 -2.09
CA VAL A 154 5.20 12.03 -3.33
C VAL A 154 5.43 10.53 -3.09
N VAL A 155 4.68 9.71 -3.82
CA VAL A 155 4.67 8.25 -3.70
C VAL A 155 5.41 7.66 -4.90
N HIS A 156 6.52 6.96 -4.64
CA HIS A 156 7.33 6.33 -5.68
C HIS A 156 6.78 4.95 -6.01
N ALA A 157 6.98 4.50 -7.25
CA ALA A 157 6.65 3.13 -7.64
C ALA A 157 7.54 2.11 -6.89
N ASN A 158 7.02 0.89 -6.71
CA ASN A 158 7.73 -0.24 -6.08
C ASN A 158 8.21 0.04 -4.65
N ARG A 159 7.55 0.95 -3.93
CA ARG A 159 7.81 1.25 -2.53
C ARG A 159 6.60 0.89 -1.65
N ARG A 160 6.86 0.81 -0.36
CA ARG A 160 5.83 0.59 0.67
C ARG A 160 5.64 1.87 1.44
N TYR A 161 4.39 2.21 1.72
CA TYR A 161 4.02 3.38 2.50
C TYR A 161 3.06 2.97 3.60
N ALA A 162 3.11 3.64 4.74
CA ALA A 162 2.06 3.53 5.73
C ALA A 162 0.90 4.45 5.33
N ILE A 163 -0.33 4.04 5.61
CA ILE A 163 -1.50 4.90 5.43
C ILE A 163 -2.33 4.90 6.70
N TRP A 164 -2.84 6.09 7.03
CA TRP A 164 -3.88 6.23 8.05
C TRP A 164 -5.21 6.40 7.35
N TRP A 165 -6.17 5.58 7.74
CA TRP A 165 -7.53 5.71 7.26
C TRP A 165 -8.54 5.72 8.39
N LEU A 166 -9.68 6.34 8.11
CA LEU A 166 -10.82 6.33 8.98
C LEU A 166 -11.71 5.13 8.65
N ASP A 167 -11.94 4.28 9.65
CA ASP A 167 -12.90 3.18 9.59
C ASP A 167 -14.34 3.71 9.74
N ALA A 168 -15.35 2.87 9.47
CA ALA A 168 -16.76 3.22 9.60
C ALA A 168 -17.13 3.72 11.01
N ASP A 169 -16.44 3.24 12.04
CA ASP A 169 -16.60 3.66 13.43
C ASP A 169 -15.82 4.93 13.80
N ALA A 170 -15.36 5.70 12.81
CA ALA A 170 -14.55 6.90 12.95
C ALA A 170 -13.18 6.70 13.66
N MET A 171 -12.76 5.44 13.83
CA MET A 171 -11.45 5.10 14.39
C MET A 171 -10.36 5.22 13.32
N VAL A 172 -9.22 5.81 13.69
CA VAL A 172 -8.05 5.86 12.83
C VAL A 172 -7.34 4.52 12.89
N ARG A 173 -7.23 3.86 11.75
CA ARG A 173 -6.47 2.61 11.58
C ARG A 173 -5.27 2.84 10.69
N THR A 174 -4.26 1.99 10.89
CA THR A 174 -3.04 1.97 10.08
C THR A 174 -3.03 0.76 9.18
N GLY A 175 -2.42 0.91 8.02
CA GLY A 175 -2.00 -0.23 7.21
C GLY A 175 -1.06 0.20 6.11
N VAL A 176 -0.87 -0.70 5.15
CA VAL A 176 0.25 -0.66 4.23
C VAL A 176 -0.26 -0.42 2.81
N LEU A 177 0.25 0.63 2.19
CA LEU A 177 0.10 0.91 0.77
C LEU A 177 1.30 0.32 0.02
N LEU A 178 1.00 -0.59 -0.89
CA LEU A 178 1.94 -1.17 -1.85
C LEU A 178 1.78 -0.46 -3.19
N THR A 179 2.88 0.02 -3.76
CA THR A 179 2.86 0.68 -5.07
C THR A 179 3.56 -0.15 -6.14
N ARG A 180 3.01 -0.09 -7.34
CA ARG A 180 3.58 -0.57 -8.60
C ARG A 180 3.46 0.54 -9.64
N PRO A 181 4.20 0.48 -10.77
CA PRO A 181 4.05 1.47 -11.83
C PRO A 181 2.58 1.58 -12.27
N GLY A 182 1.95 2.74 -11.97
CA GLY A 182 0.55 3.02 -12.30
C GLY A 182 -0.51 2.24 -11.51
N LEU A 183 -0.13 1.43 -10.51
CA LEU A 183 -1.04 0.58 -9.75
C LEU A 183 -0.79 0.70 -8.25
N VAL A 184 -1.85 0.68 -7.46
CA VAL A 184 -1.78 0.73 -6.00
C VAL A 184 -2.62 -0.37 -5.38
N SER A 185 -2.13 -0.95 -4.30
CA SER A 185 -2.86 -1.91 -3.49
C SER A 185 -2.68 -1.54 -2.03
N VAL A 186 -3.74 -1.64 -1.25
CA VAL A 186 -3.68 -1.42 0.20
C VAL A 186 -3.90 -2.77 0.90
N ALA A 187 -3.04 -3.08 1.87
CA ALA A 187 -3.14 -4.22 2.75
C ALA A 187 -3.32 -3.71 4.19
N THR A 188 -4.15 -4.37 4.99
CA THR A 188 -4.23 -4.10 6.43
C THR A 188 -3.05 -4.76 7.15
N SER A 189 -2.51 -4.08 8.16
CA SER A 189 -1.51 -4.65 9.06
C SER A 189 -2.12 -5.58 10.11
N ASP A 190 -3.43 -5.45 10.37
CA ASP A 190 -4.17 -6.36 11.25
C ASP A 190 -4.73 -7.53 10.44
N SER A 191 -4.27 -8.74 10.75
CA SER A 191 -4.80 -10.01 10.23
C SER A 191 -6.28 -10.27 10.57
N THR A 192 -6.92 -9.37 11.34
CA THR A 192 -8.33 -9.41 11.73
C THR A 192 -9.17 -8.30 11.09
N ALA A 193 -8.55 -7.26 10.51
CA ALA A 193 -9.26 -6.19 9.83
C ALA A 193 -9.22 -6.45 8.32
N VAL A 194 -10.26 -7.07 7.78
CA VAL A 194 -10.45 -7.09 6.32
C VAL A 194 -10.93 -5.69 5.93
N LEU A 195 -10.25 -5.01 5.01
CA LEU A 195 -10.80 -3.77 4.45
C LEU A 195 -12.19 -4.09 3.89
N PRO A 196 -13.24 -3.34 4.26
CA PRO A 196 -14.55 -3.55 3.66
C PRO A 196 -14.40 -3.46 2.14
N GLU A 197 -14.67 -4.56 1.44
CA GLU A 197 -14.65 -4.58 -0.01
C GLU A 197 -15.84 -3.72 -0.48
N GLY A 198 -15.54 -2.67 -1.25
CA GLY A 198 -16.57 -1.78 -1.78
C GLY A 198 -17.54 -2.54 -2.69
N GLY A 199 -18.71 -2.89 -2.15
CA GLY A 199 -19.88 -3.28 -2.92
C GLY A 199 -20.44 -2.04 -3.62
N GLY A 200 -20.41 -2.03 -4.94
CA GLY A 200 -21.08 -1.00 -5.73
C GLY A 200 -22.59 -1.07 -5.47
N ALA A 201 -23.17 0.05 -5.07
CA ALA A 201 -24.59 0.34 -5.22
C ALA A 201 -24.83 0.97 -6.59
#